data_AF-A0A3M1AQR7-F1
#
_entry.id   AF-A0A3M1AQR7-F1
#
_cell.length_a   1.000
_cell.length_b   1.000
_cell.length_c   1.000
_cell.angle_alpha   90.00
_cell.angle_beta   90.00
_cell.angle_gamma   90.00
#
_symmetry.space_group_name_H-M   'P 1'
#
loop_
_entity.id
_entity.type
_entity.pdbx_description
1 polymer ?
#
loop_
_entity_poly.entity_id
_entity_poly.type
_entity_poly.pdbx_seq_one_letter_code
_entity_poly.pdbx_strand_id
1 'polypeptide(L)'
;MILDRLHYELTNTYIRRESLFVIADESASSSRRRRSRRNRSRFRKKQESEDSQTVFIGRHNGDSQTPLDTLIFTTTANFVFTPDARESDLVEVIYYPVEDRERGEIVLRRREYKMPVGDLDVEREDCTPERHCTDFAVYRGIRGIGFRYYTDDRFGDRFDQDEWDSTSARDEEQYNRVPRAVEITLVLESSAGTDLLFRTIVAVPAGFATGRK
;
A
#
# COMPACT_ATOMS: atom_id res chain seq x y z
N MET A 1 14.17 -3.72 13.17
CA MET A 1 13.41 -2.46 13.31
C MET A 1 12.78 -2.00 11.99
N ILE A 2 13.53 -1.77 10.91
CA ILE A 2 12.95 -1.33 9.61
C ILE A 2 12.02 -2.40 9.03
N LEU A 3 12.53 -3.63 8.89
CA LEU A 3 11.80 -4.74 8.30
C LEU A 3 10.56 -5.10 9.11
N ASP A 4 10.62 -5.01 10.44
CA ASP A 4 9.47 -5.25 11.33
C ASP A 4 8.35 -4.22 11.11
N ARG A 5 8.71 -2.95 10.89
CA ARG A 5 7.73 -1.89 10.61
C ARG A 5 7.10 -2.05 9.23
N LEU A 6 7.93 -2.28 8.20
CA LEU A 6 7.43 -2.57 6.85
C LEU A 6 6.52 -3.80 6.86
N HIS A 7 6.89 -4.85 7.59
CA HIS A 7 6.07 -6.04 7.80
C HIS A 7 4.70 -5.68 8.38
N TYR A 8 4.69 -4.92 9.48
CA TYR A 8 3.46 -4.47 10.12
C TYR A 8 2.56 -3.66 9.18
N GLU A 9 3.11 -2.67 8.47
CA GLU A 9 2.33 -1.78 7.62
C GLU A 9 1.77 -2.50 6.38
N LEU A 10 2.58 -3.36 5.75
CA LEU A 10 2.15 -4.19 4.62
C LEU A 10 1.06 -5.20 5.01
N THR A 11 1.16 -5.80 6.20
CA THR A 11 0.11 -6.69 6.72
C THR A 11 -1.23 -5.95 6.91
N ASN A 12 -1.17 -4.63 7.14
CA ASN A 12 -2.33 -3.77 7.36
C ASN A 12 -2.76 -2.96 6.13
N THR A 13 -2.25 -3.33 4.94
CA THR A 13 -2.62 -2.72 3.65
C THR A 13 -4.14 -2.74 3.49
N TYR A 14 -4.69 -1.61 3.08
CA TYR A 14 -6.13 -1.43 2.91
C TYR A 14 -6.53 -1.53 1.44
N ILE A 15 -7.69 -2.18 1.19
CA ILE A 15 -8.39 -2.16 -0.09
C ILE A 15 -9.81 -1.65 0.16
N ARG A 16 -10.27 -0.69 -0.65
CA ARG A 16 -11.63 -0.15 -0.52
C ARG A 16 -12.66 -1.20 -0.97
N ARG A 17 -13.65 -1.48 -0.12
CA ARG A 17 -14.66 -2.55 -0.30
C ARG A 17 -15.69 -2.33 -1.41
N GLU A 18 -15.66 -1.22 -2.15
CA GLU A 18 -16.62 -1.01 -3.26
C GLU A 18 -16.36 -1.95 -4.46
N SER A 19 -15.17 -2.58 -4.53
CA SER A 19 -14.83 -3.63 -5.50
C SER A 19 -15.25 -5.06 -5.05
N LEU A 20 -15.89 -5.22 -3.89
CA LEU A 20 -16.23 -6.51 -3.26
C LEU A 20 -17.73 -6.81 -3.18
N PHE A 21 -18.61 -5.96 -3.74
CA PHE A 21 -20.05 -6.22 -3.74
C PHE A 21 -20.50 -7.16 -4.86
N VAL A 22 -20.01 -8.39 -4.83
CA VAL A 22 -20.80 -9.55 -5.24
C VAL A 22 -20.47 -10.66 -4.23
N ILE A 23 -21.49 -11.37 -3.74
CA ILE A 23 -21.43 -12.51 -2.82
C ILE A 23 -21.46 -12.15 -1.32
N ALA A 24 -22.67 -11.86 -0.82
CA ALA A 24 -23.26 -12.55 0.33
C ALA A 24 -24.65 -11.96 0.66
N ASP A 25 -25.67 -12.34 -0.11
CA ASP A 25 -27.05 -12.35 0.40
C ASP A 25 -27.75 -13.63 -0.06
N GLU A 26 -27.21 -14.77 0.37
CA GLU A 26 -27.92 -16.06 0.33
C GLU A 26 -27.81 -16.73 1.71
N SER A 27 -28.44 -16.13 2.71
CA SER A 27 -28.93 -16.88 3.88
C SER A 27 -29.82 -16.01 4.77
N ALA A 28 -31.05 -15.74 4.32
CA ALA A 28 -32.15 -15.43 5.24
C ALA A 28 -33.50 -15.71 4.55
N SER A 29 -33.86 -16.98 4.44
CA SER A 29 -35.22 -17.39 4.15
C SER A 29 -36.09 -17.25 5.42
N SER A 30 -37.28 -16.68 5.21
CA SER A 30 -38.50 -16.82 6.02
C SER A 30 -38.83 -15.77 7.10
N SER A 31 -39.71 -14.86 6.67
CA SER A 31 -40.98 -14.49 7.35
C SER A 31 -40.99 -13.39 8.43
N ARG A 32 -41.49 -12.20 8.08
CA ARG A 32 -42.85 -11.73 8.46
C ARG A 32 -43.21 -10.37 7.85
N ARG A 33 -44.52 -10.22 7.67
CA ARG A 33 -45.27 -9.26 6.84
C ARG A 33 -45.49 -7.89 7.50
N ARG A 34 -45.55 -6.87 6.62
CA ARG A 34 -46.54 -5.77 6.47
C ARG A 34 -46.39 -4.41 7.21
N ARG A 35 -46.39 -3.37 6.33
CA ARG A 35 -46.92 -1.98 6.44
C ARG A 35 -46.11 -1.03 7.33
N SER A 36 -45.74 0.19 6.94
CA SER A 36 -46.55 1.24 6.28
C SER A 36 -45.67 2.32 5.60
N ARG A 37 -46.31 3.09 4.71
CA ARG A 37 -45.84 4.04 3.70
C ARG A 37 -45.25 5.37 4.23
N ARG A 38 -44.35 5.91 3.39
CA ARG A 38 -44.11 7.34 3.05
C ARG A 38 -43.61 8.30 4.14
N ASN A 39 -42.35 8.73 4.00
CA ASN A 39 -42.02 10.11 3.64
C ASN A 39 -40.59 10.17 3.06
N ARG A 40 -40.48 10.29 1.73
CA ARG A 40 -40.07 11.51 1.01
C ARG A 40 -38.59 11.88 1.22
N SER A 41 -37.76 11.21 0.43
CA SER A 41 -36.85 11.85 -0.53
C SER A 41 -36.18 13.14 -0.06
N ARG A 42 -35.18 13.00 0.80
CA ARG A 42 -33.96 13.81 0.75
C ARG A 42 -32.77 12.86 0.75
N PHE A 43 -32.75 11.95 -0.23
CA PHE A 43 -31.48 11.41 -0.69
C PHE A 43 -30.77 12.57 -1.35
N ARG A 44 -29.98 13.28 -0.53
CA ARG A 44 -28.87 14.08 -0.98
C ARG A 44 -28.10 13.14 -1.92
N LYS A 45 -28.13 13.40 -3.22
CA LYS A 45 -27.23 12.77 -4.19
C LYS A 45 -25.86 12.86 -3.53
N LYS A 46 -25.40 11.75 -2.96
CA LYS A 46 -24.02 11.59 -2.55
C LYS A 46 -23.33 11.71 -3.89
N GLN A 47 -22.71 12.87 -4.09
CA GLN A 47 -21.80 13.12 -5.18
C GLN A 47 -20.95 11.86 -5.26
N GLU A 48 -21.12 11.10 -6.36
CA GLU A 48 -20.24 9.99 -6.71
C GLU A 48 -18.86 10.61 -6.65
N SER A 49 -18.14 10.34 -5.56
CA SER A 49 -16.75 10.74 -5.45
C SER A 49 -16.05 9.97 -6.55
N GLU A 50 -15.43 10.71 -7.45
CA GLU A 50 -14.54 10.22 -8.49
C GLU A 50 -13.67 9.07 -7.94
N ASP A 51 -13.50 8.06 -8.79
CA ASP A 51 -12.99 6.71 -8.51
C ASP A 51 -11.99 6.64 -7.34
N SER A 52 -12.45 6.15 -6.20
CA SER A 52 -11.58 5.94 -5.05
C SER A 52 -10.77 4.67 -5.25
N GLN A 53 -9.59 4.84 -5.84
CA GLN A 53 -8.71 3.77 -6.30
C GLN A 53 -7.93 3.14 -5.16
N THR A 54 -7.68 1.83 -5.24
CA THR A 54 -6.69 1.17 -4.37
C THR A 54 -5.31 1.71 -4.75
N VAL A 55 -4.56 2.25 -3.79
CA VAL A 55 -3.20 2.76 -4.00
C VAL A 55 -2.20 1.75 -3.43
N PHE A 56 -1.50 1.09 -4.34
CA PHE A 56 -0.34 0.26 -4.12
C PHE A 56 0.55 0.39 -5.36
N ILE A 57 1.68 1.08 -5.22
CA ILE A 57 2.57 1.40 -6.32
C ILE A 57 3.99 1.06 -5.89
N GLY A 58 4.61 0.16 -6.63
CA GLY A 58 5.99 -0.24 -6.53
C GLY A 58 6.77 0.20 -7.75
N ARG A 59 7.73 1.10 -7.59
CA ARG A 59 8.60 1.56 -8.68
C ARG A 59 9.99 0.97 -8.52
N HIS A 60 10.48 0.36 -9.58
CA HIS A 60 11.85 -0.11 -9.63
C HIS A 60 12.77 1.06 -10.00
N ASN A 61 13.73 1.37 -9.15
CA ASN A 61 14.75 2.37 -9.45
C ASN A 61 16.14 1.79 -9.18
N GLY A 62 17.15 2.31 -9.88
CA GLY A 62 18.54 1.83 -9.72
C GLY A 62 18.82 0.59 -10.56
N ASP A 63 19.81 -0.20 -10.13
CA ASP A 63 20.18 -1.46 -10.77
C ASP A 63 20.00 -2.65 -9.82
N SER A 64 20.22 -3.86 -10.33
CA SER A 64 20.01 -5.09 -9.55
C SER A 64 21.00 -5.26 -8.38
N GLN A 65 22.11 -4.52 -8.36
CA GLN A 65 23.12 -4.59 -7.30
C GLN A 65 22.88 -3.52 -6.23
N THR A 66 22.35 -2.38 -6.64
CA THR A 66 22.02 -1.22 -5.81
C THR A 66 20.59 -0.78 -6.08
N PRO A 67 19.58 -1.61 -5.73
CA PRO A 67 18.19 -1.26 -5.94
C PRO A 67 17.86 -0.05 -5.07
N LEU A 68 17.10 0.90 -5.59
CA LEU A 68 16.69 2.13 -4.92
C LEU A 68 15.17 2.32 -5.06
N ASP A 69 14.46 1.21 -4.94
CA ASP A 69 13.04 1.14 -5.24
C ASP A 69 12.21 2.01 -4.30
N THR A 70 11.06 2.45 -4.81
CA THR A 70 10.09 3.23 -4.06
C THR A 70 8.79 2.45 -3.92
N LEU A 71 8.21 2.47 -2.73
CA LEU A 71 6.97 1.79 -2.43
C LEU A 71 5.97 2.77 -1.80
N ILE A 72 4.81 2.90 -2.44
CA ILE A 72 3.68 3.75 -2.03
C ILE A 72 2.48 2.84 -1.80
N PHE A 73 1.82 2.92 -0.65
CA PHE A 73 0.61 2.14 -0.41
C PHE A 73 -0.26 2.74 0.69
N THR A 74 -1.55 2.44 0.63
CA THR A 74 -2.50 2.82 1.67
C THR A 74 -2.62 1.74 2.74
N THR A 75 -2.48 2.13 4.00
CA THR A 75 -2.60 1.26 5.18
C THR A 75 -3.54 1.86 6.22
N THR A 76 -3.99 1.07 7.18
CA THR A 76 -4.82 1.55 8.29
C THR A 76 -3.96 2.20 9.38
N ALA A 77 -4.33 3.39 9.82
CA ALA A 77 -3.60 4.18 10.81
C ALA A 77 -3.66 3.59 12.22
N ASN A 78 -4.76 2.92 12.56
CA ASN A 78 -5.01 2.26 13.85
C ASN A 78 -5.87 1.00 13.65
N PHE A 79 -5.66 -0.03 14.49
CA PHE A 79 -6.54 -1.21 14.55
C PHE A 79 -7.94 -0.80 15.02
N VAL A 80 -8.84 -0.54 14.08
CA VAL A 80 -10.28 -0.63 14.33
C VAL A 80 -10.88 -1.50 13.23
N PHE A 81 -10.96 -2.81 13.50
CA PHE A 81 -11.77 -3.74 12.72
C PHE A 81 -13.25 -3.48 13.00
N THR A 82 -13.75 -2.33 12.58
CA THR A 82 -15.20 -2.08 12.49
C THR A 82 -15.60 -2.00 11.03
N PRO A 83 -16.77 -2.55 10.65
CA PRO A 83 -17.36 -2.35 9.32
C PRO A 83 -17.50 -0.88 8.92
N ASP A 84 -17.44 0.03 9.90
CA ASP A 84 -17.59 1.49 9.77
C ASP A 84 -16.25 2.27 9.84
N ALA A 85 -15.10 1.60 9.65
CA ALA A 85 -13.81 2.30 9.56
C ALA A 85 -13.91 3.41 8.50
N ARG A 86 -13.66 4.65 8.92
CA ARG A 86 -13.85 5.81 8.06
C ARG A 86 -12.60 5.99 7.21
N GLU A 87 -12.70 6.63 6.04
CA GLU A 87 -11.52 7.03 5.26
C GLU A 87 -10.53 7.87 6.07
N SER A 88 -10.98 8.52 7.16
CA SER A 88 -10.15 9.21 8.14
C SER A 88 -9.19 8.30 8.93
N ASP A 89 -9.36 6.99 8.85
CA ASP A 89 -8.52 5.99 9.51
C ASP A 89 -7.46 5.41 8.54
N LEU A 90 -7.40 5.90 7.30
CA LEU A 90 -6.44 5.49 6.29
C LEU A 90 -5.27 6.47 6.24
N VAL A 91 -4.08 5.92 6.02
CA VAL A 91 -2.85 6.68 5.82
C VAL A 91 -2.17 6.14 4.57
N GLU A 92 -1.74 7.05 3.71
CA GLU A 92 -0.84 6.71 2.61
C GLU A 92 0.59 6.77 3.13
N VAL A 93 1.36 5.70 2.90
CA VAL A 93 2.74 5.57 3.34
C VAL A 93 3.65 5.37 2.15
N ILE A 94 4.82 6.01 2.22
CA ILE A 94 5.82 6.00 1.17
C ILE A 94 7.18 5.70 1.77
N TYR A 95 7.84 4.69 1.22
CA TYR A 95 9.23 4.36 1.49
C TYR A 95 10.06 4.68 0.26
N TYR A 96 11.10 5.48 0.44
CA TYR A 96 11.95 5.92 -0.67
C TYR A 96 13.36 6.24 -0.18
N PRO A 97 14.39 5.87 -0.96
CA PRO A 97 15.77 6.26 -0.69
C PRO A 97 16.03 7.70 -1.16
N VAL A 98 16.85 8.44 -0.39
CA VAL A 98 17.34 9.77 -0.75
C VAL A 98 18.84 9.84 -0.51
N GLU A 99 19.58 10.38 -1.46
CA GLU A 99 21.00 10.66 -1.27
C GLU A 99 21.21 11.89 -0.38
N ASP A 100 21.89 11.71 0.74
CA ASP A 100 22.37 12.78 1.61
C ASP A 100 23.71 13.28 1.06
N ARG A 101 23.64 14.33 0.23
CA ARG A 101 24.81 14.91 -0.47
C ARG A 101 25.91 15.40 0.47
N GLU A 102 25.59 15.77 1.72
CA GLU A 102 26.59 16.24 2.67
C GLU A 102 27.46 15.09 3.18
N ARG A 103 26.89 13.89 3.26
CA ARG A 103 27.51 12.70 3.84
C ARG A 103 27.90 11.65 2.79
N GLY A 104 27.39 11.77 1.55
CA GLY A 104 27.56 10.77 0.50
C GLY A 104 26.90 9.43 0.85
N GLU A 105 25.87 9.45 1.70
CA GLU A 105 25.16 8.25 2.16
C GLU A 105 23.73 8.22 1.60
N ILE A 106 23.18 7.02 1.39
CA ILE A 106 21.76 6.88 1.04
C ILE A 106 20.96 6.69 2.33
N VAL A 107 19.90 7.49 2.47
CA VAL A 107 18.99 7.50 3.60
C VAL A 107 17.65 6.95 3.17
N LEU A 108 17.22 5.85 3.79
CA LEU A 108 15.86 5.36 3.64
C LEU A 108 14.92 6.26 4.45
N ARG A 109 13.98 6.91 3.77
CA ARG A 109 12.97 7.75 4.38
C ARG A 109 11.61 7.09 4.35
N ARG A 110 10.78 7.49 5.31
CA ARG A 110 9.35 7.18 5.33
C ARG A 110 8.57 8.47 5.41
N ARG A 111 7.61 8.59 4.52
CA ARG A 111 6.64 9.68 4.47
C ARG A 111 5.24 9.13 4.67
N GLU A 112 4.42 9.82 5.44
CA GLU A 112 3.01 9.47 5.67
C GLU A 112 2.10 10.67 5.45
N TYR A 113 0.96 10.44 4.80
CA TYR A 113 -0.13 11.40 4.62
C TYR A 113 -1.38 10.91 5.35
N LYS A 114 -1.90 11.72 6.29
CA LYS A 114 -3.11 11.36 7.08
C LYS A 114 -4.42 11.47 6.31
N MET A 115 -4.37 11.93 5.07
CA MET A 115 -5.46 11.83 4.11
C MET A 115 -4.88 11.29 2.81
N PRO A 116 -5.47 10.26 2.18
CA PRO A 116 -5.01 9.76 0.89
C PRO A 116 -5.07 10.90 -0.13
N VAL A 117 -3.94 11.19 -0.78
CA VAL A 117 -3.86 12.26 -1.77
C VAL A 117 -3.73 11.57 -3.11
N GLY A 118 -4.85 11.11 -3.64
CA GLY A 118 -4.95 10.13 -4.73
C GLY A 118 -4.33 10.49 -6.08
N ASP A 119 -3.45 11.51 -6.17
CA ASP A 119 -2.80 11.98 -7.39
C ASP A 119 -1.44 12.68 -7.15
N LEU A 120 -0.79 12.50 -5.99
CA LEU A 120 0.46 13.23 -5.76
C LEU A 120 1.59 12.72 -6.67
N ASP A 121 2.23 13.65 -7.39
CA ASP A 121 3.66 13.60 -7.74
C ASP A 121 4.44 13.59 -6.40
N VAL A 122 4.39 12.47 -5.67
CA VAL A 122 4.77 12.43 -4.24
C VAL A 122 6.27 12.65 -4.01
N GLU A 123 7.04 12.57 -5.08
CA GLU A 123 8.47 12.88 -5.13
C GLU A 123 8.75 14.40 -5.19
N ARG A 124 7.77 15.23 -5.58
CA ARG A 124 7.98 16.66 -5.87
C ARG A 124 7.41 17.63 -4.84
N GLU A 125 6.47 17.19 -4.02
CA GLU A 125 5.81 18.09 -3.06
C GLU A 125 6.50 18.13 -1.70
N ASP A 126 6.64 19.34 -1.16
CA ASP A 126 7.11 19.56 0.20
C ASP A 126 6.13 18.95 1.20
N CYS A 127 6.64 18.03 2.02
CA CYS A 127 5.92 17.42 3.12
C CYS A 127 5.87 18.40 4.29
N THR A 128 4.71 19.01 4.55
CA THR A 128 4.54 19.95 5.67
C THR A 128 3.39 19.51 6.60
N PRO A 129 3.41 19.92 7.87
CA PRO A 129 2.32 19.65 8.82
C PRO A 129 0.96 20.17 8.35
N GLU A 130 0.93 21.30 7.63
CA GLU A 130 -0.28 21.90 7.05
C GLU A 130 -0.89 21.02 5.97
N ARG A 131 -0.07 20.18 5.34
CA ARG A 131 -0.47 19.16 4.35
C ARG A 131 -0.73 17.79 4.98
N HIS A 132 -0.84 17.74 6.31
CA HIS A 132 -1.03 16.51 7.08
C HIS A 132 0.03 15.43 6.79
N CYS A 133 1.25 15.89 6.46
CA CYS A 133 2.34 15.03 6.05
C CYS A 133 3.40 14.95 7.14
N THR A 134 3.98 13.77 7.35
CA THR A 134 5.12 13.55 8.24
C THR A 134 6.20 12.76 7.52
N ASP A 135 7.45 13.23 7.57
CA ASP A 135 8.57 12.66 6.83
C ASP A 135 9.79 12.53 7.75
N PHE A 136 10.33 11.32 7.86
CA PHE A 136 11.46 11.04 8.73
C PHE A 136 12.40 9.98 8.14
N ALA A 137 13.67 10.08 8.54
CA ALA A 137 14.66 9.05 8.22
C ALA A 137 14.38 7.78 9.04
N VAL A 138 14.23 6.67 8.35
CA VAL A 138 14.07 5.34 8.96
C VAL A 138 15.43 4.70 9.20
N TYR A 139 16.35 4.89 8.26
CA TYR A 139 17.72 4.39 8.35
C TYR A 139 18.67 5.19 7.47
N ARG A 140 19.94 5.25 7.86
CA ARG A 140 21.01 5.97 7.15
C ARG A 140 22.10 5.01 6.75
N GLY A 141 22.75 5.26 5.61
CA GLY A 141 23.82 4.42 5.11
C GLY A 141 23.33 3.07 4.57
N ILE A 142 22.15 3.05 3.94
CA ILE A 142 21.79 1.88 3.12
C ILE A 142 22.61 1.91 1.83
N ARG A 143 22.90 0.74 1.26
CA ARG A 143 23.42 0.62 -0.11
C ARG A 143 22.31 0.43 -1.13
N GLY A 144 21.22 -0.21 -0.72
CA GLY A 144 20.04 -0.39 -1.56
C GLY A 144 18.82 -0.90 -0.79
N ILE A 145 17.66 -0.64 -1.36
CA ILE A 145 16.38 -1.23 -0.99
C ILE A 145 15.65 -1.66 -2.26
N GLY A 146 15.18 -2.91 -2.29
CA GLY A 146 14.48 -3.49 -3.43
C GLY A 146 13.17 -4.16 -3.03
N PHE A 147 12.20 -4.15 -3.94
CA PHE A 147 10.89 -4.77 -3.74
C PHE A 147 10.55 -5.71 -4.89
N ARG A 148 9.98 -6.87 -4.57
CA ARG A 148 9.35 -7.75 -5.56
C ARG A 148 7.95 -8.14 -5.15
N TYR A 149 7.06 -8.23 -6.13
CA TYR A 149 5.62 -8.37 -5.92
C TYR A 149 5.14 -9.72 -6.41
N TYR A 150 4.49 -10.49 -5.53
CA TYR A 150 3.96 -11.81 -5.86
C TYR A 150 2.44 -11.77 -6.08
N THR A 151 1.97 -12.30 -7.20
CA THR A 151 0.53 -12.47 -7.47
C THR A 151 -0.04 -13.82 -6.99
N ASP A 152 0.82 -14.80 -6.73
CA ASP A 152 0.42 -16.15 -6.30
C ASP A 152 0.91 -16.50 -4.89
N ASP A 153 0.31 -17.53 -4.29
CA ASP A 153 0.70 -18.06 -2.97
C ASP A 153 1.97 -18.94 -3.03
N ARG A 154 2.35 -19.37 -4.24
CA ARG A 154 3.58 -20.11 -4.52
C ARG A 154 4.72 -19.12 -4.77
N PHE A 155 5.38 -18.72 -3.69
CA PHE A 155 6.56 -17.85 -3.76
C PHE A 155 7.72 -18.58 -4.46
N GLY A 156 8.19 -18.02 -5.58
CA GLY A 156 9.45 -18.41 -6.25
C GLY A 156 9.30 -19.09 -7.61
N ASP A 157 9.22 -18.30 -8.69
CA ASP A 157 9.84 -18.58 -10.01
C ASP A 157 9.02 -18.16 -11.25
N ARG A 158 7.79 -17.64 -11.10
CA ARG A 158 6.99 -17.29 -12.30
C ARG A 158 6.11 -16.04 -12.23
N PHE A 159 5.98 -15.45 -11.07
CA PHE A 159 4.96 -14.43 -10.79
C PHE A 159 5.49 -13.30 -9.91
N ASP A 160 6.81 -13.14 -9.84
CA ASP A 160 7.45 -11.98 -9.25
C ASP A 160 7.59 -10.88 -10.31
N GLN A 161 7.09 -9.69 -9.97
CA GLN A 161 7.30 -8.48 -10.74
C GLN A 161 8.19 -7.53 -9.95
N ASP A 162 9.07 -6.81 -10.63
CA ASP A 162 9.92 -5.77 -10.02
C ASP A 162 9.17 -4.45 -9.85
N GLU A 163 8.02 -4.29 -10.53
CA GLU A 163 7.13 -3.13 -10.42
C GLU A 163 5.70 -3.57 -10.13
N TRP A 164 4.93 -2.67 -9.51
CA TRP A 164 3.50 -2.83 -9.32
C TRP A 164 2.80 -1.49 -9.46
N ASP A 165 1.66 -1.45 -10.12
CA ASP A 165 0.83 -0.25 -10.21
C ASP A 165 -0.66 -0.61 -10.20
N SER A 166 -1.26 -0.52 -9.01
CA SER A 166 -2.70 -0.74 -8.84
C SER A 166 -3.54 0.39 -9.44
N THR A 167 -2.91 1.50 -9.84
CA THR A 167 -3.57 2.67 -10.40
C THR A 167 -3.68 2.65 -11.92
N SER A 168 -2.84 1.85 -12.57
CA SER A 168 -2.80 1.73 -14.02
C SER A 168 -3.97 0.93 -14.56
N ALA A 169 -4.97 1.61 -15.14
CA ALA A 169 -6.07 0.96 -15.86
C ALA A 169 -5.63 0.18 -17.12
N ARG A 170 -4.36 0.29 -17.52
CA ARG A 170 -3.80 -0.43 -18.67
C ARG A 170 -3.40 -1.86 -18.32
N ASP A 171 -3.16 -2.15 -17.05
CA ASP A 171 -2.82 -3.48 -16.57
C ASP A 171 -4.01 -4.07 -15.80
N GLU A 172 -4.84 -4.86 -16.49
CA GLU A 172 -6.01 -5.50 -15.89
C GLU A 172 -5.67 -6.50 -14.78
N GLU A 173 -4.42 -7.00 -14.73
CA GLU A 173 -3.98 -7.93 -13.69
C GLU A 173 -3.67 -7.22 -12.37
N GLN A 174 -3.32 -5.93 -12.43
CA GLN A 174 -2.92 -5.11 -11.29
C GLN A 174 -3.96 -4.04 -10.91
N TYR A 175 -4.74 -3.56 -11.87
CA TYR A 175 -5.72 -2.49 -11.65
C TYR A 175 -6.67 -2.81 -10.51
N ASN A 176 -6.74 -1.92 -9.51
CA ASN A 176 -7.51 -2.10 -8.28
C ASN A 176 -7.21 -3.40 -7.50
N ARG A 177 -5.98 -3.90 -7.61
CA ARG A 177 -5.48 -5.06 -6.86
C ARG A 177 -4.19 -4.70 -6.15
N VAL A 178 -3.88 -5.46 -5.11
CA VAL A 178 -2.60 -5.42 -4.40
C VAL A 178 -1.93 -6.79 -4.53
N PRO A 179 -0.59 -6.85 -4.44
CA PRO A 179 0.11 -8.13 -4.47
C PRO A 179 -0.29 -8.99 -3.27
N ARG A 180 -0.14 -10.31 -3.38
CA ARG A 180 -0.35 -11.25 -2.26
C ARG A 180 0.82 -11.24 -1.28
N ALA A 181 2.02 -10.95 -1.75
CA ALA A 181 3.17 -10.73 -0.89
C ALA A 181 4.15 -9.76 -1.54
N VAL A 182 4.94 -9.12 -0.68
CA VAL A 182 6.06 -8.29 -1.07
C VAL A 182 7.32 -8.90 -0.48
N GLU A 183 8.28 -9.19 -1.33
CA GLU A 183 9.64 -9.42 -0.89
C GLU A 183 10.39 -8.10 -0.79
N ILE A 184 11.09 -7.94 0.32
CA ILE A 184 11.86 -6.76 0.64
C ILE A 184 13.32 -7.19 0.75
N THR A 185 14.17 -6.57 -0.06
CA THR A 185 15.62 -6.73 0.00
C THR A 185 16.23 -5.44 0.53
N LEU A 186 17.05 -5.54 1.57
CA LEU A 186 17.82 -4.42 2.12
C LEU A 186 19.31 -4.75 2.01
N VAL A 187 20.06 -3.87 1.36
CA VAL A 187 21.51 -3.99 1.19
C VAL A 187 22.18 -2.97 2.10
N LEU A 188 23.03 -3.45 3.00
CA LEU A 188 23.80 -2.62 3.94
C LEU A 188 25.30 -2.85 3.74
N GLU A 189 26.10 -1.82 4.01
CA GLU A 189 27.56 -1.98 4.02
C GLU A 189 28.04 -2.49 5.38
N SER A 190 28.83 -3.56 5.38
CA SER A 190 29.54 -4.06 6.56
C SER A 190 30.74 -3.16 6.89
N SER A 191 31.19 -3.20 8.15
CA SER A 191 32.47 -2.59 8.56
C SER A 191 33.69 -3.14 7.80
N ALA A 192 33.55 -4.30 7.15
CA ALA A 192 34.58 -4.90 6.30
C ALA A 192 34.53 -4.43 4.83
N GLY A 193 33.62 -3.51 4.47
CA GLY A 193 33.42 -3.04 3.10
C GLY A 193 32.69 -4.04 2.19
N THR A 194 32.04 -5.05 2.76
CA THR A 194 31.25 -6.05 2.03
C THR A 194 29.76 -5.79 2.17
N ASP A 195 29.00 -6.06 1.12
CA ASP A 195 27.55 -5.91 1.18
C ASP A 195 26.90 -7.04 2.00
N LEU A 196 26.04 -6.65 2.93
CA LEU A 196 25.17 -7.52 3.70
C LEU A 196 23.76 -7.43 3.13
N LEU A 197 23.27 -8.56 2.64
CA LEU A 197 21.94 -8.69 2.04
C LEU A 197 20.96 -9.28 3.06
N PHE A 198 19.92 -8.51 3.38
CA PHE A 198 18.79 -8.94 4.20
C PHE A 198 17.57 -9.09 3.31
N ARG A 199 16.92 -10.25 3.34
CA ARG A 199 15.74 -10.55 2.55
C ARG A 199 14.63 -11.04 3.46
N THR A 200 13.42 -10.51 3.27
CA THR A 200 12.21 -10.96 3.97
C THR A 200 11.03 -10.96 3.00
N ILE A 201 10.09 -11.87 3.20
CA ILE A 201 8.83 -11.91 2.46
C ILE A 201 7.71 -11.58 3.43
N VAL A 202 6.85 -10.64 3.04
CA VAL A 202 5.71 -10.19 3.84
C VAL A 202 4.43 -10.49 3.06
N ALA A 203 3.55 -11.30 3.64
CA ALA A 203 2.21 -11.49 3.08
C ALA A 203 1.39 -10.20 3.22
N VAL A 204 0.62 -9.87 2.18
CA VAL A 204 -0.31 -8.75 2.16
C VAL A 204 -1.72 -9.34 2.17
N PRO A 205 -2.38 -9.44 3.34
CA PRO A 205 -3.67 -10.12 3.50
C PRO A 205 -4.74 -9.64 2.52
N ALA A 206 -4.73 -8.34 2.20
CA ALA A 206 -5.69 -7.75 1.28
C ALA A 206 -5.55 -8.30 -0.15
N GLY A 207 -4.35 -8.72 -0.58
CA GLY A 207 -4.12 -9.37 -1.88
C GLY A 207 -4.75 -10.76 -2.01
N PHE A 208 -5.10 -11.40 -0.89
CA PHE A 208 -5.84 -12.67 -0.90
C PHE A 208 -7.35 -12.46 -0.95
N ALA A 209 -7.86 -11.27 -0.62
CA ALA A 209 -9.29 -10.97 -0.62
C ALA A 209 -9.87 -10.76 -2.03
N THR A 210 -9.05 -10.36 -3.00
CA THR A 210 -9.45 -10.05 -4.38
C THR A 210 -9.50 -11.27 -5.31
N GLY A 211 -9.09 -12.45 -4.84
CA GLY A 211 -8.86 -13.66 -5.66
C GLY A 211 -9.99 -14.69 -5.70
N ARG A 212 -11.14 -14.46 -5.04
CA ARG A 212 -12.29 -15.39 -5.11
C ARG A 212 -13.29 -14.92 -6.17
N LYS A 213 -13.23 -15.53 -7.35
CA LYS A 213 -14.38 -15.68 -8.25
C LYS A 213 -14.97 -17.07 -8.06
#